data_AF-I3X0H1-F1
#
_entry.id   AF-I3X0H1-F1
#
_cell.length_a   1.000
_cell.length_b   1.000
_cell.length_c   1.000
_cell.angle_alpha   90.00
_cell.angle_beta   90.00
_cell.angle_gamma   90.00
#
_symmetry.space_group_name_H-M   'P 1'
#
loop_
_entity.id
_entity.type
_entity.pdbx_description
1 polymer ?
#
loop_
_entity_poly.entity_id
_entity_poly.type
_entity_poly.pdbx_seq_one_letter_code
_entity_poly.pdbx_strand_id
1 'polypeptide(L)'
;MPIGQDCNPLHSGETYGSGNLPVALELTFGDEGGYSNQKGDRGNYLNGALVGTKYGITRQTLAAHRGVKSVTAAQVKAMSREEAEDIYRRSYWGQSGGDLPPGLDYAVFNSGVMSGPSRAVKILQETLGVREDGHVGEQTLAAVRAAYQR
;
A
#
# COMPACT_ATOMS: atom_id res chain seq x y z
N MET A 1 -33.17 0.47 26.49
CA MET A 1 -31.98 0.21 25.65
C MET A 1 -32.40 -0.64 24.48
N PRO A 2 -32.29 -0.14 23.24
CA PRO A 2 -32.17 -1.00 22.07
C PRO A 2 -30.82 -0.77 21.40
N ILE A 3 -30.11 -1.88 21.15
CA ILE A 3 -28.98 -1.97 20.24
C ILE A 3 -29.54 -1.87 18.81
N GLY A 4 -29.27 -0.75 18.13
CA GLY A 4 -29.65 -0.55 16.74
C GLY A 4 -28.85 -1.46 15.82
N GLN A 5 -29.54 -2.36 15.15
CA GLN A 5 -29.04 -3.00 13.94
C GLN A 5 -29.19 -2.01 12.78
N ASP A 6 -28.09 -1.45 12.33
CA ASP A 6 -27.98 -0.86 11.00
C ASP A 6 -26.91 -1.64 10.22
N CYS A 7 -27.29 -2.83 9.76
CA CYS A 7 -26.61 -3.49 8.66
C CYS A 7 -26.99 -2.73 7.38
N ASN A 8 -26.13 -1.82 6.94
CA ASN A 8 -26.35 -1.07 5.70
C ASN A 8 -26.27 -2.02 4.48
N PRO A 9 -27.33 -2.18 3.67
CA PRO A 9 -27.31 -3.02 2.48
C PRO A 9 -26.67 -2.24 1.32
N LEU A 10 -25.53 -2.72 0.83
CA LEU A 10 -24.93 -2.20 -0.41
C LEU A 10 -25.90 -2.44 -1.57
N HIS A 11 -26.60 -1.37 -1.96
CA HIS A 11 -27.44 -1.35 -3.15
C HIS A 11 -26.58 -1.32 -4.41
N SER A 12 -27.05 -2.08 -5.38
CA SER A 12 -26.65 -2.14 -6.77
C SER A 12 -26.40 -0.77 -7.42
N GLY A 13 -25.23 -0.57 -8.03
CA GLY A 13 -25.10 0.36 -9.17
C GLY A 13 -23.93 1.33 -9.22
N GLU A 14 -23.00 1.35 -8.25
CA GLU A 14 -21.85 2.25 -8.31
C GLU A 14 -20.54 1.52 -8.63
N THR A 15 -19.79 2.11 -9.54
CA THR A 15 -18.57 1.61 -10.16
C THR A 15 -17.48 1.33 -9.13
N TYR A 16 -16.70 0.25 -9.35
CA TYR A 16 -15.48 -0.10 -8.62
C TYR A 16 -14.38 0.97 -8.84
N GLY A 17 -14.57 2.19 -8.36
CA GLY A 17 -13.81 3.37 -8.79
C GLY A 17 -13.28 4.30 -7.70
N SER A 18 -13.53 4.04 -6.41
CA SER A 18 -13.07 4.91 -5.33
C SER A 18 -12.78 4.10 -4.07
N GLY A 19 -11.77 3.23 -4.14
CA GLY A 19 -11.34 2.46 -2.98
C GLY A 19 -10.83 3.35 -1.84
N ASN A 20 -10.65 2.73 -0.68
CA ASN A 20 -10.41 3.36 0.62
C ASN A 20 -9.05 4.09 0.76
N LEU A 21 -8.44 4.49 -0.36
CA LEU A 21 -7.11 5.09 -0.44
C LEU A 21 -6.96 6.34 0.45
N PRO A 22 -7.90 7.31 0.49
CA PRO A 22 -7.76 8.46 1.39
C PRO A 22 -7.63 8.05 2.87
N VAL A 23 -8.45 7.11 3.33
CA VAL A 23 -8.41 6.58 4.71
C VAL A 23 -7.14 5.77 4.94
N ALA A 24 -6.73 4.97 3.96
CA ALA A 24 -5.51 4.17 4.05
C ALA A 24 -4.25 5.05 4.13
N LEU A 25 -4.23 6.16 3.38
CA LEU A 25 -3.18 7.17 3.45
C LEU A 25 -3.17 7.87 4.80
N GLU A 26 -4.33 8.28 5.31
CA GLU A 26 -4.43 8.91 6.63
C GLU A 26 -3.90 8.00 7.75
N LEU A 27 -4.27 6.71 7.73
CA LEU A 27 -3.77 5.70 8.67
C LEU A 27 -2.27 5.40 8.49
N THR A 28 -1.75 5.51 7.28
CA THR A 28 -0.32 5.29 6.98
C THR A 28 0.55 6.48 7.35
N PHE A 29 0.03 7.71 7.23
CA PHE A 29 0.79 8.92 7.47
C PHE A 29 0.80 9.38 8.92
N GLY A 30 -0.27 9.14 9.70
CA GLY A 30 -0.39 9.50 11.12
C GLY A 30 0.03 10.94 11.48
N ASP A 31 0.08 11.25 12.78
CA ASP A 31 0.49 12.57 13.29
C ASP A 31 2.02 12.82 13.19
N GLU A 32 2.82 11.82 12.80
CA GLU A 32 4.29 11.88 12.78
C GLU A 32 4.89 11.37 11.47
N GLY A 33 4.41 11.87 10.31
CA GLY A 33 5.05 11.68 8.99
C GLY A 33 6.47 12.28 8.85
N GLY A 34 7.17 12.48 9.96
CA GLY A 34 8.49 13.07 10.05
C GLY A 34 9.59 12.22 9.43
N TYR A 35 10.76 12.83 9.30
CA TYR A 35 11.97 12.14 8.86
C TYR A 35 12.57 11.34 10.02
N SER A 36 12.82 10.04 9.81
CA SER A 36 13.51 9.16 10.74
C SER A 36 14.86 8.73 10.16
N ASN A 37 15.89 8.70 10.99
CA ASN A 37 17.23 8.19 10.64
C ASN A 37 17.82 7.35 11.78
N GLN A 38 17.01 6.57 12.46
CA GLN A 38 17.48 5.71 13.54
C GLN A 38 18.45 4.65 13.01
N LYS A 39 19.64 4.56 13.63
CA LYS A 39 20.72 3.63 13.25
C LYS A 39 20.35 2.14 13.38
N GLY A 40 19.38 1.81 14.23
CA GLY A 40 18.92 0.42 14.41
C GLY A 40 17.95 -0.05 13.33
N ASP A 41 17.36 0.88 12.58
CA ASP A 41 16.36 0.57 11.57
C ASP A 41 17.03 0.41 10.20
N ARG A 42 16.97 -0.83 9.69
CA ARG A 42 17.54 -1.21 8.39
C ARG A 42 16.91 -0.44 7.23
N GLY A 43 15.66 0.01 7.36
CA GLY A 43 14.95 0.82 6.36
C GLY A 43 15.62 2.18 6.13
N ASN A 44 16.41 2.67 7.09
CA ASN A 44 17.12 3.93 6.98
C ASN A 44 18.47 3.83 6.23
N TYR A 45 18.88 2.65 5.75
CA TYR A 45 20.19 2.46 5.13
C TYR A 45 20.16 2.27 3.60
N LEU A 46 21.16 2.83 2.91
CA LEU A 46 21.52 2.60 1.50
C LEU A 46 22.99 2.21 1.42
N ASN A 47 23.33 1.02 0.91
CA ASN A 47 24.74 0.66 0.66
C ASN A 47 25.66 0.95 1.87
N GLY A 48 25.15 0.73 3.09
CA GLY A 48 25.87 1.01 4.35
C GLY A 48 25.78 2.45 4.87
N ALA A 49 25.23 3.40 4.11
CA ALA A 49 25.02 4.78 4.55
C ALA A 49 23.63 4.99 5.19
N LEU A 50 23.56 5.73 6.29
CA LEU A 50 22.32 6.10 6.97
C LEU A 50 21.68 7.31 6.28
N VAL A 51 20.63 7.08 5.51
CA VAL A 51 19.93 8.05 4.65
C VAL A 51 18.55 8.44 5.19
N GLY A 52 17.94 7.59 6.01
CA GLY A 52 16.63 7.84 6.63
C GLY A 52 15.43 7.57 5.73
N THR A 53 14.24 7.66 6.32
CA THR A 53 12.92 7.54 5.70
C THR A 53 12.06 8.75 6.08
N LYS A 54 11.07 9.08 5.27
CA LYS A 54 10.04 10.08 5.61
C LYS A 54 8.69 9.54 5.12
N TYR A 55 7.62 9.70 5.89
CA TYR A 55 6.31 9.12 5.57
C TYR A 55 6.31 7.60 5.32
N GLY A 56 7.23 6.86 5.94
CA GLY A 56 7.45 5.43 5.67
C GLY A 56 8.06 5.11 4.29
N ILE A 57 8.34 6.11 3.47
CA ILE A 57 8.90 5.93 2.13
C ILE A 57 10.43 5.85 2.23
N THR A 58 10.96 4.75 1.71
CA THR A 58 12.40 4.53 1.61
C THR A 58 13.02 5.35 0.49
N ARG A 59 14.34 5.60 0.56
CA ARG A 59 15.05 6.27 -0.54
C ARG A 59 15.01 5.47 -1.85
N GLN A 60 14.91 4.14 -1.79
CA GLN A 60 14.75 3.28 -2.96
C GLN A 60 13.43 3.57 -3.67
N THR A 61 12.35 3.60 -2.90
CA THR A 61 11.01 3.92 -3.39
C THR A 61 10.98 5.33 -3.99
N LEU A 62 11.55 6.32 -3.30
CA LEU A 62 11.62 7.70 -3.79
C LEU A 62 12.46 7.82 -5.09
N ALA A 63 13.61 7.14 -5.15
CA ALA A 63 14.45 7.14 -6.35
C ALA A 63 13.74 6.49 -7.55
N ALA A 64 13.08 5.35 -7.32
CA ALA A 64 12.30 4.67 -8.34
C ALA A 64 11.14 5.54 -8.84
N HIS A 65 10.41 6.19 -7.93
CA HIS A 65 9.32 7.11 -8.26
C HIS A 65 9.81 8.29 -9.12
N ARG A 66 10.96 8.88 -8.77
CA ARG A 66 11.56 9.98 -9.53
C ARG A 66 12.29 9.54 -10.81
N GLY A 67 12.39 8.25 -11.09
CA GLY A 67 13.13 7.72 -12.24
C GLY A 67 14.64 7.97 -12.18
N VAL A 68 15.23 8.08 -10.98
CA VAL A 68 16.66 8.34 -10.78
C VAL A 68 17.33 7.14 -10.10
N LYS A 69 18.65 6.99 -10.30
CA LYS A 69 19.42 5.88 -9.72
C LYS A 69 19.48 5.91 -8.19
N SER A 70 19.47 7.10 -7.60
CA SER A 70 19.58 7.30 -6.15
C SER A 70 19.12 8.70 -5.76
N VAL A 71 18.72 8.87 -4.50
CA VAL A 71 18.41 10.17 -3.88
C VAL A 71 19.22 10.35 -2.60
N THR A 72 19.47 11.59 -2.20
CA THR A 72 20.20 11.95 -0.98
C THR A 72 19.28 12.02 0.24
N ALA A 73 19.85 12.01 1.45
CA ALA A 73 19.08 12.19 2.68
C ALA A 73 18.33 13.53 2.72
N ALA A 74 18.95 14.59 2.16
CA ALA A 74 18.30 15.90 2.03
C ALA A 74 17.07 15.84 1.12
N GLN A 75 17.14 15.06 0.03
CA GLN A 75 16.00 14.85 -0.86
C GLN A 75 14.88 14.04 -0.21
N VAL A 76 15.22 13.02 0.60
CA VAL A 76 14.22 12.26 1.39
C VAL A 76 13.55 13.17 2.41
N LYS A 77 14.32 13.99 3.13
CA LYS A 77 13.80 14.94 4.12
C LYS A 77 12.90 16.01 3.48
N ALA A 78 13.23 16.45 2.27
CA ALA A 78 12.50 17.47 1.52
C ALA A 78 11.26 16.94 0.77
N MET A 79 11.03 15.62 0.72
CA MET A 79 9.85 15.03 0.10
C MET A 79 8.57 15.64 0.68
N SER A 80 7.68 16.10 -0.18
CA SER A 80 6.40 16.69 0.24
C SER A 80 5.39 15.60 0.58
N ARG A 81 4.31 15.99 1.27
CA ARG A 81 3.21 15.07 1.55
C ARG A 81 2.52 14.63 0.25
N GLU A 82 2.35 15.56 -0.69
CA GLU A 82 1.71 15.29 -1.99
C GLU A 82 2.54 14.30 -2.82
N GLU A 83 3.87 14.43 -2.80
CA GLU A 83 4.78 13.47 -3.44
C GLU A 83 4.67 12.09 -2.77
N ALA A 84 4.58 12.05 -1.44
CA ALA A 84 4.37 10.81 -0.71
C ALA A 84 3.02 10.15 -1.08
N GLU A 85 1.95 10.93 -1.16
CA GLU A 85 0.62 10.46 -1.58
C GLU A 85 0.64 9.87 -3.00
N ASP A 86 1.33 10.52 -3.94
CA ASP A 86 1.47 10.00 -5.30
C ASP A 86 2.30 8.70 -5.33
N ILE A 87 3.34 8.60 -4.50
CA ILE A 87 4.11 7.36 -4.32
C ILE A 87 3.22 6.22 -3.83
N TYR A 88 2.41 6.45 -2.80
CA TYR A 88 1.50 5.42 -2.28
C TYR A 88 0.43 5.05 -3.31
N ARG A 89 -0.14 6.01 -4.04
CA ARG A 89 -1.11 5.73 -5.09
C ARG A 89 -0.53 4.86 -6.20
N ARG A 90 0.67 5.18 -6.70
CA ARG A 90 1.27 4.48 -7.86
C ARG A 90 1.99 3.20 -7.49
N SER A 91 2.74 3.22 -6.40
CA SER A 91 3.71 2.15 -6.08
C SER A 91 3.15 1.12 -5.12
N TYR A 92 2.10 1.45 -4.37
CA TYR A 92 1.49 0.54 -3.40
C TYR A 92 0.05 0.23 -3.77
N TRP A 93 -0.82 1.25 -3.80
CA TRP A 93 -2.24 1.08 -4.07
C TRP A 93 -2.49 0.37 -5.39
N GLY A 94 -1.94 0.87 -6.50
CA GLY A 94 -2.09 0.22 -7.81
C GLY A 94 -1.54 -1.23 -7.88
N GLN A 95 -0.59 -1.61 -7.01
CA GLN A 95 0.00 -2.96 -7.04
C GLN A 95 -0.72 -3.95 -6.13
N SER A 96 -1.28 -3.50 -5.01
CA SER A 96 -1.74 -4.39 -3.94
C SER A 96 -3.14 -4.09 -3.41
N GLY A 97 -3.85 -3.07 -3.92
CA GLY A 97 -5.20 -2.74 -3.46
C GLY A 97 -6.16 -2.24 -4.54
N GLY A 98 -5.67 -1.61 -5.60
CA GLY A 98 -6.47 -0.78 -6.50
C GLY A 98 -7.61 -1.50 -7.24
N ASP A 99 -7.46 -2.79 -7.49
CA ASP A 99 -8.43 -3.61 -8.22
C ASP A 99 -9.14 -4.64 -7.33
N LEU A 100 -8.87 -4.64 -6.02
CA LEU A 100 -9.44 -5.60 -5.08
C LEU A 100 -10.77 -5.09 -4.49
N PRO A 101 -11.67 -6.00 -4.04
CA PRO A 101 -12.90 -5.60 -3.36
C PRO A 101 -12.64 -4.84 -2.06
N PRO A 102 -13.57 -3.96 -1.63
CA PRO A 102 -13.47 -3.24 -0.38
C PRO A 102 -13.20 -4.15 0.83
N GLY A 103 -12.33 -3.71 1.73
CA GLY A 103 -11.85 -4.45 2.89
C GLY A 103 -10.63 -5.32 2.57
N LEU A 104 -10.67 -6.07 1.46
CA LEU A 104 -9.50 -6.82 0.99
C LEU A 104 -8.45 -5.87 0.39
N ASP A 105 -8.89 -4.86 -0.36
CA ASP A 105 -8.06 -3.77 -0.87
C ASP A 105 -7.19 -3.15 0.23
N TYR A 106 -7.81 -2.78 1.36
CA TYR A 106 -7.14 -2.21 2.50
C TYR A 106 -6.19 -3.20 3.19
N ALA A 107 -6.64 -4.43 3.43
CA ALA A 107 -5.81 -5.44 4.10
C ALA A 107 -4.53 -5.76 3.32
N VAL A 108 -4.66 -5.95 2.00
CA VAL A 108 -3.54 -6.29 1.13
C VAL A 108 -2.67 -5.05 0.87
N PHE A 109 -3.25 -3.86 0.75
CA PHE A 109 -2.51 -2.59 0.73
C PHE A 109 -1.69 -2.39 2.00
N ASN A 110 -2.29 -2.50 3.18
CA ASN A 110 -1.63 -2.30 4.47
C ASN A 110 -0.47 -3.30 4.66
N SER A 111 -0.71 -4.57 4.32
CA SER A 111 0.36 -5.59 4.28
C SER A 111 1.46 -5.20 3.28
N GLY A 112 1.09 -4.63 2.13
CA GLY A 112 2.00 -4.12 1.11
C GLY A 112 2.85 -2.94 1.59
N VAL A 113 2.29 -2.03 2.40
CA VAL A 113 3.03 -0.93 3.04
C VAL A 113 4.09 -1.47 3.99
N MET A 114 3.74 -2.47 4.81
CA MET A 114 4.64 -3.04 5.82
C MET A 114 5.73 -3.95 5.23
N SER A 115 5.37 -4.79 4.26
CA SER A 115 6.19 -5.91 3.80
C SER A 115 6.58 -5.83 2.31
N GLY A 116 6.10 -4.83 1.59
CA GLY A 116 6.24 -4.68 0.15
C GLY A 116 5.03 -5.21 -0.62
N PRO A 117 4.53 -4.50 -1.66
CA PRO A 117 3.33 -4.87 -2.41
C PRO A 117 3.38 -6.28 -3.00
N SER A 118 4.48 -6.63 -3.67
CA SER A 118 4.64 -7.96 -4.29
C SER A 118 4.52 -9.09 -3.27
N ARG A 119 5.07 -8.91 -2.05
CA ARG A 119 4.97 -9.92 -0.99
C ARG A 119 3.54 -10.06 -0.48
N ALA A 120 2.84 -8.95 -0.27
CA ALA A 120 1.44 -8.97 0.14
C ALA A 120 0.55 -9.68 -0.89
N VAL A 121 0.76 -9.41 -2.18
CA VAL A 121 0.02 -10.05 -3.27
C VAL A 121 0.32 -11.56 -3.34
N LYS A 122 1.56 -11.99 -3.12
CA LYS A 122 1.88 -13.43 -3.09
C LYS A 122 1.14 -14.17 -1.97
N ILE A 123 1.05 -13.58 -0.78
CA ILE A 123 0.28 -14.16 0.33
C ILE A 123 -1.21 -14.29 -0.03
N LEU A 124 -1.77 -13.27 -0.70
CA LEU A 124 -3.13 -13.35 -1.23
C LEU A 124 -3.27 -14.49 -2.25
N GLN A 125 -2.35 -14.59 -3.21
CA GLN A 125 -2.36 -15.61 -4.26
C GLN A 125 -2.25 -17.03 -3.68
N GLU A 126 -1.38 -17.23 -2.69
CA GLU A 126 -1.24 -18.48 -1.94
C GLU A 126 -2.59 -18.86 -1.28
N THR A 127 -3.24 -17.90 -0.61
CA THR A 127 -4.55 -18.12 0.03
C THR A 127 -5.64 -18.50 -0.99
N LEU A 128 -5.58 -17.95 -2.20
CA LEU A 128 -6.50 -18.24 -3.29
C LEU A 128 -6.18 -19.53 -4.06
N GLY A 129 -5.01 -20.15 -3.80
CA GLY A 129 -4.54 -21.32 -4.54
C GLY A 129 -4.20 -21.05 -6.00
N VAL A 130 -3.77 -19.82 -6.32
CA VAL A 130 -3.32 -19.44 -7.68
C VAL A 130 -1.81 -19.22 -7.72
N ARG A 131 -1.25 -19.03 -8.92
CA ARG A 131 0.18 -18.77 -9.10
C ARG A 131 0.62 -17.51 -8.33
N GLU A 132 1.66 -17.64 -7.52
CA GLU A 132 2.24 -16.57 -6.69
C GLU A 132 3.25 -15.69 -7.45
N ASP A 133 2.81 -15.01 -8.52
CA ASP A 133 3.67 -14.09 -9.28
C ASP A 133 3.79 -12.69 -8.66
N GLY A 134 3.04 -12.40 -7.60
CA GLY A 134 3.03 -11.13 -6.88
C GLY A 134 2.41 -9.97 -7.65
N HIS A 135 1.61 -10.25 -8.68
CA HIS A 135 0.87 -9.25 -9.45
C HIS A 135 -0.64 -9.50 -9.37
N VAL A 136 -1.42 -8.45 -9.11
CA VAL A 136 -2.88 -8.51 -9.17
C VAL A 136 -3.31 -8.48 -10.64
N GLY A 137 -3.22 -9.64 -11.30
CA GLY A 137 -3.68 -9.83 -12.67
C GLY A 137 -5.07 -10.47 -12.76
N GLU A 138 -5.51 -10.74 -13.99
CA GLU A 138 -6.83 -11.34 -14.28
C GLU A 138 -7.08 -12.64 -13.49
N GLN A 139 -6.08 -13.51 -13.38
CA GLN A 139 -6.17 -14.77 -12.63
C GLN A 139 -6.44 -14.53 -11.14
N THR A 140 -5.70 -13.61 -10.51
CA THR A 140 -5.90 -13.22 -9.10
C THR A 140 -7.31 -12.66 -8.91
N LEU A 141 -7.75 -11.74 -9.78
CA LEU A 141 -9.08 -11.12 -9.70
C LEU A 141 -10.22 -12.12 -9.91
N ALA A 142 -10.06 -13.08 -10.82
CA ALA A 142 -11.02 -14.15 -11.03
C ALA A 142 -11.16 -15.04 -9.79
N ALA A 143 -10.04 -15.43 -9.17
CA ALA A 143 -10.05 -16.25 -7.96
C ALA A 143 -10.65 -15.50 -6.75
N VAL A 144 -10.34 -14.21 -6.59
CA VAL A 144 -11.00 -13.35 -5.58
C VAL A 144 -12.51 -13.35 -5.80
N ARG A 145 -12.99 -13.08 -7.01
CA ARG A 145 -14.44 -13.08 -7.31
C ARG A 145 -15.10 -14.41 -6.99
N ALA A 146 -14.46 -15.54 -7.31
CA ALA A 146 -14.98 -16.86 -6.98
C ALA A 146 -15.06 -17.13 -5.48
N ALA A 147 -14.10 -16.61 -4.69
CA ALA A 147 -14.09 -16.75 -3.23
C ALA A 147 -15.23 -15.97 -2.55
N TYR A 148 -15.64 -14.82 -3.10
CA TYR A 148 -16.75 -14.00 -2.60
C TYR A 148 -18.15 -14.54 -2.94
N GLN A 149 -18.24 -15.51 -3.84
CA GLN A 149 -19.52 -16.12 -4.28
C GLN A 149 -19.85 -17.43 -3.54
N ARG A 150 -19.04 -17.80 -2.54
CA ARG A 150 -19.25 -18.98 -1.68
C ARG A 150 -19.90 -18.58 -0.36
#